data_AF-A0A8S3G0N6-F1
#
_entry.id   AF-A0A8S3G0N6-F1
#
_cell.length_a   1.000
_cell.length_b   1.000
_cell.length_c   1.000
_cell.angle_alpha   90.00
_cell.angle_beta   90.00
_cell.angle_gamma   90.00
#
_symmetry.space_group_name_H-M   'P 1'
#
loop_
_entity.id
_entity.type
_entity.pdbx_description
1 polymer ?
#
loop_
_entity_poly.entity_id
_entity_poly.type
_entity_poly.pdbx_seq_one_letter_code
_entity_poly.pdbx_strand_id
1 'polypeptide(L)'
;MSMKKQLPNIIICGTPGVGKSDLGQQLRSSNKSLKYININDLAKKNKFIVEYDEENQCDILDDDAINDYLDEKYFQKLTPSGLVIDYHSAGIIPDNNQIHGIFVLRCNGDKLNERLKTRNYSEKKIEQIIQSETFQ
;
A
#
# COMPACT_ATOMS: atom_id res chain seq x y z
N MET A 1 18.85 -30.22 -6.97
CA MET A 1 18.92 -28.78 -6.62
C MET A 1 17.81 -28.49 -5.63
N SER A 2 18.12 -28.04 -4.41
CA SER A 2 17.09 -27.59 -3.46
C SER A 2 16.37 -26.39 -4.09
N MET A 3 15.06 -26.50 -4.35
CA MET A 3 14.27 -25.33 -4.73
C MET A 3 14.45 -24.28 -3.64
N LYS A 4 14.96 -23.09 -4.01
CA LYS A 4 15.00 -21.95 -3.09
C LYS A 4 13.57 -21.70 -2.64
N LYS A 5 13.33 -21.74 -1.34
CA LYS A 5 12.02 -21.48 -0.75
C LYS A 5 11.59 -20.07 -1.17
N GLN A 6 10.54 -19.97 -1.98
CA GLN A 6 9.99 -18.67 -2.39
C GLN A 6 9.35 -17.99 -1.18
N LEU A 7 9.66 -16.71 -0.99
CA LEU A 7 8.98 -15.87 0.00
C LEU A 7 7.63 -15.40 -0.55
N PRO A 8 6.59 -15.29 0.28
CA PRO A 8 5.28 -14.84 -0.19
C PRO A 8 5.32 -13.38 -0.64
N ASN A 9 4.52 -13.04 -1.64
CA ASN A 9 4.15 -11.67 -1.97
C ASN A 9 2.84 -11.35 -1.26
N ILE A 10 2.80 -10.26 -0.50
CA ILE A 10 1.64 -9.86 0.29
C ILE A 10 1.27 -8.41 0.03
N ILE A 11 -0.01 -8.10 0.20
CA ILE A 11 -0.54 -6.74 0.21
C ILE A 11 -0.93 -6.41 1.64
N ILE A 12 -0.53 -5.23 2.13
CA ILE A 12 -0.99 -4.64 3.38
C ILE A 12 -1.83 -3.43 3.00
N CYS A 13 -3.13 -3.49 3.28
CA CYS A 13 -4.08 -2.45 2.93
C CYS A 13 -4.94 -2.01 4.12
N GLY A 14 -5.81 -1.03 3.88
CA GLY A 14 -6.62 -0.38 4.92
C GLY A 14 -6.51 1.13 4.90
N THR A 15 -7.35 1.78 5.70
CA THR A 15 -7.50 3.23 5.73
C THR A 15 -6.17 3.97 6.01
N PRO A 16 -5.94 5.19 5.48
CA PRO A 16 -4.79 6.00 5.85
C PRO A 16 -4.67 6.16 7.38
N GLY A 17 -3.47 5.93 7.94
CA GLY A 17 -3.20 6.07 9.38
C GLY A 17 -3.29 4.79 10.23
N VAL A 18 -3.78 3.68 9.68
CA VAL A 18 -3.91 2.41 10.43
C VAL A 18 -2.58 1.72 10.77
N GLY A 19 -1.49 2.08 10.09
CA GLY A 19 -0.13 1.57 10.37
C GLY A 19 0.49 0.70 9.28
N LYS A 20 -0.04 0.73 8.05
CA LYS A 20 0.46 -0.09 6.91
C LYS A 20 1.95 0.09 6.66
N SER A 21 2.39 1.34 6.52
CA SER A 21 3.79 1.66 6.20
C SER A 21 4.74 1.24 7.31
N ASP A 22 4.35 1.44 8.58
CA ASP A 22 5.13 1.02 9.74
C ASP A 22 5.29 -0.50 9.76
N LEU A 23 4.20 -1.25 9.58
CA LEU A 23 4.23 -2.71 9.52
C LEU A 23 5.09 -3.22 8.35
N GLY A 24 4.91 -2.65 7.16
CA GLY A 24 5.68 -3.05 5.98
C GLY A 24 7.18 -2.80 6.13
N GLN A 25 7.58 -1.68 6.73
CA GLN A 25 8.97 -1.37 7.04
C GLN A 25 9.55 -2.28 8.13
N GLN A 26 8.77 -2.60 9.17
CA GLN A 26 9.18 -3.55 10.22
C GLN A 26 9.41 -4.95 9.65
N LEU A 27 8.50 -5.45 8.79
CA LEU A 27 8.68 -6.71 8.09
C LEU A 27 9.97 -6.72 7.26
N ARG A 28 10.20 -5.68 6.46
CA ARG A 28 11.42 -5.51 5.66
C ARG A 28 12.70 -5.44 6.50
N SER A 29 12.61 -4.86 7.70
CA SER A 29 13.73 -4.76 8.64
C SER A 29 14.03 -6.11 9.30
N SER A 30 12.99 -6.88 9.63
CA SER A 30 13.11 -8.22 10.21
C SER A 30 13.64 -9.27 9.23
N ASN A 31 13.35 -9.12 7.94
CA ASN A 31 13.81 -10.02 6.89
C ASN A 31 14.32 -9.23 5.68
N LYS A 32 15.65 -9.23 5.51
CA LYS A 32 16.31 -8.43 4.47
C LYS A 32 16.03 -8.90 3.03
N SER A 33 15.50 -10.11 2.87
CA SER A 33 15.13 -10.68 1.58
C SER A 33 13.74 -10.22 1.11
N LEU A 34 12.93 -9.63 1.98
CA LEU A 34 11.69 -9.00 1.57
C LEU A 34 11.98 -7.70 0.81
N LYS A 35 11.02 -7.26 0.00
CA LYS A 35 11.05 -5.97 -0.69
C LYS A 35 9.78 -5.21 -0.37
N TYR A 36 9.93 -4.10 0.35
CA TYR A 36 8.85 -3.19 0.65
C TYR A 36 8.62 -2.22 -0.51
N ILE A 37 7.37 -2.04 -0.90
CA ILE A 37 6.93 -1.13 -1.94
C ILE A 37 5.75 -0.34 -1.39
N ASN A 38 5.93 0.97 -1.22
CA ASN A 38 4.81 1.89 -0.99
C ASN A 38 4.34 2.42 -2.35
N ILE A 39 3.07 2.21 -2.69
CA ILE A 39 2.53 2.58 -4.00
C ILE A 39 2.50 4.09 -4.21
N ASN A 40 2.19 4.89 -3.18
CA ASN A 40 2.21 6.36 -3.30
C ASN A 40 3.61 6.88 -3.62
N ASP A 41 4.64 6.36 -2.93
CA ASP A 41 6.03 6.75 -3.19
C ASP A 41 6.51 6.29 -4.57
N LEU A 42 6.09 5.09 -4.99
CA LEU A 42 6.35 4.58 -6.33
C LEU A 42 5.74 5.48 -7.39
N ALA A 43 4.47 5.85 -7.24
CA ALA A 43 3.77 6.72 -8.18
C ALA A 43 4.44 8.09 -8.28
N LYS A 44 4.74 8.73 -7.14
CA LYS A 44 5.47 10.01 -7.08
C LYS A 44 6.83 9.95 -7.76
N LYS A 45 7.61 8.90 -7.49
CA LYS A 45 8.95 8.74 -8.04
C LYS A 45 8.95 8.55 -9.55
N ASN A 46 7.98 7.81 -10.08
CA ASN A 46 7.90 7.51 -11.52
C ASN A 46 6.94 8.45 -12.28
N LYS A 47 6.34 9.44 -11.59
CA LYS A 47 5.37 10.39 -12.14
C LYS A 47 4.09 9.72 -12.68
N PHE A 48 3.61 8.68 -11.99
CA PHE A 48 2.35 7.99 -12.29
C PHE A 48 1.19 8.68 -11.56
N ILE A 49 1.01 9.96 -11.83
CA ILE A 49 -0.04 10.80 -11.24
C ILE A 49 -0.78 11.43 -12.41
N VAL A 50 -2.08 11.19 -12.48
CA VAL A 50 -2.98 11.76 -13.50
C VAL A 50 -3.21 13.23 -13.19
N GLU A 51 -3.61 13.52 -11.95
CA GLU A 51 -3.88 14.87 -11.47
C GLU A 51 -3.86 14.93 -9.94
N TYR A 52 -4.04 16.14 -9.40
CA TYR A 52 -4.19 16.35 -7.97
C TYR A 52 -5.63 16.78 -7.66
N ASP A 53 -6.29 16.03 -6.79
CA ASP A 53 -7.61 16.38 -6.26
C ASP A 53 -7.46 17.41 -5.14
N GLU A 54 -7.78 18.66 -5.42
CA GLU A 54 -7.72 19.75 -4.44
C GLU A 54 -8.75 19.60 -3.31
N GLU A 55 -9.92 19.03 -3.59
CA GLU A 55 -10.99 18.87 -2.59
C GLU A 55 -10.58 17.84 -1.54
N ASN A 56 -10.07 16.69 -1.99
CA ASN A 56 -9.65 15.59 -1.12
C ASN A 56 -8.17 15.70 -0.71
N GLN A 57 -7.46 16.68 -1.24
CA GLN A 57 -6.05 16.97 -0.99
C GLN A 57 -5.15 15.73 -1.22
N CYS A 58 -5.31 15.05 -2.35
CA CYS A 58 -4.58 13.84 -2.68
C CYS A 58 -4.27 13.71 -4.19
N ASP A 59 -3.21 12.98 -4.49
CA ASP A 59 -2.86 12.63 -5.87
C ASP A 59 -3.83 11.56 -6.39
N ILE A 60 -4.35 11.75 -7.60
CA ILE A 60 -5.05 10.72 -8.37
C ILE A 60 -3.99 9.95 -9.16
N LEU A 61 -3.83 8.67 -8.83
CA LEU A 61 -2.76 7.86 -9.40
C LEU A 61 -3.16 7.27 -10.75
N ASP A 62 -2.16 7.04 -11.61
CA ASP A 62 -2.32 6.28 -12.84
C ASP A 62 -2.18 4.79 -12.53
N ASP A 63 -3.31 4.14 -12.24
CA ASP A 63 -3.37 2.74 -11.82
C ASP A 63 -2.83 1.79 -12.92
N ASP A 64 -3.08 2.10 -14.20
CA ASP A 64 -2.57 1.31 -15.33
C ASP A 64 -1.04 1.38 -15.39
N ALA A 65 -0.45 2.58 -15.31
CA ALA A 65 1.00 2.74 -15.30
C ALA A 65 1.67 2.08 -14.08
N ILE A 66 1.01 2.12 -12.92
CA ILE A 66 1.48 1.41 -11.71
C ILE A 66 1.47 -0.09 -11.95
N ASN A 67 0.39 -0.63 -12.52
CA ASN A 67 0.26 -2.05 -12.78
C ASN A 67 1.28 -2.55 -13.79
N ASP A 68 1.42 -1.88 -14.92
CA ASP A 68 2.43 -2.21 -15.93
C ASP A 68 3.84 -2.22 -15.33
N TYR A 69 4.15 -1.21 -14.51
CA TYR A 69 5.43 -1.15 -13.82
C TYR A 69 5.64 -2.29 -12.84
N LEU A 70 4.64 -2.63 -12.03
CA LEU A 70 4.73 -3.73 -11.08
C LEU A 70 4.87 -5.07 -11.82
N ASP A 71 4.15 -5.23 -12.93
CA ASP A 71 4.16 -6.43 -13.74
C ASP A 71 5.55 -6.66 -14.36
N GLU A 72 6.03 -5.69 -15.14
CA GLU A 72 7.35 -5.75 -15.78
C GLU A 72 8.48 -5.93 -14.75
N LYS A 73 8.42 -5.18 -13.65
CA LYS A 73 9.54 -5.13 -12.69
C LYS A 73 9.56 -6.29 -11.72
N TYR A 74 8.42 -6.90 -11.42
CA TYR A 74 8.32 -7.90 -10.38
C TYR A 74 7.67 -9.19 -10.87
N PHE A 75 6.46 -9.12 -11.40
CA PHE A 75 5.62 -10.31 -11.65
C PHE A 75 6.05 -11.12 -12.87
N GLN A 76 6.55 -10.48 -13.93
CA GLN A 76 7.07 -11.17 -15.13
C GLN A 76 8.45 -11.84 -14.90
N LYS A 77 9.10 -11.63 -13.76
CA LYS A 77 10.40 -12.25 -13.48
C LYS A 77 10.26 -13.75 -13.25
N LEU A 78 11.30 -14.52 -13.57
CA LEU A 78 11.33 -15.97 -13.35
C LEU A 78 11.20 -16.39 -11.87
N THR A 79 11.48 -15.48 -10.92
CA THR A 79 11.38 -15.74 -9.46
C THR A 79 10.93 -14.50 -8.67
N PRO A 80 9.69 -14.01 -8.84
CA PRO A 80 9.13 -12.94 -8.03
C PRO A 80 8.83 -13.51 -6.64
N SER A 81 9.47 -13.00 -5.60
CA SER A 81 9.16 -13.46 -4.25
C SER A 81 9.51 -12.41 -3.21
N GLY A 82 8.77 -12.41 -2.10
CA GLY A 82 9.04 -11.57 -0.95
C GLY A 82 8.59 -10.11 -1.08
N LEU A 83 7.63 -9.80 -1.96
CA LEU A 83 7.07 -8.45 -2.02
C LEU A 83 6.17 -8.16 -0.81
N VAL A 84 6.30 -6.95 -0.27
CA VAL A 84 5.39 -6.38 0.73
C VAL A 84 4.88 -5.07 0.15
N ILE A 85 3.66 -5.10 -0.35
CA ILE A 85 3.04 -3.97 -1.05
C ILE A 85 2.14 -3.22 -0.07
N ASP A 86 2.42 -1.93 0.14
CA ASP A 86 1.64 -1.02 0.98
C ASP A 86 0.83 -0.06 0.11
N TYR A 87 -0.50 -0.19 0.19
CA TYR A 87 -1.43 0.75 -0.41
C TYR A 87 -2.75 0.79 0.35
N HIS A 88 -3.60 1.79 0.11
CA HIS A 88 -4.86 1.89 0.83
C HIS A 88 -5.90 0.85 0.37
N SER A 89 -5.84 0.43 -0.90
CA SER A 89 -6.72 -0.58 -1.50
C SER A 89 -5.92 -1.78 -2.03
N ALA A 90 -6.50 -2.98 -1.96
CA ALA A 90 -5.92 -4.15 -2.62
C ALA A 90 -6.25 -4.22 -4.11
N GLY A 91 -7.30 -3.51 -4.55
CA GLY A 91 -7.77 -3.53 -5.95
C GLY A 91 -6.85 -2.82 -6.94
N ILE A 92 -5.76 -2.20 -6.46
CA ILE A 92 -4.75 -1.60 -7.32
C ILE A 92 -4.09 -2.64 -8.22
N ILE A 93 -3.89 -3.87 -7.73
CA ILE A 93 -3.29 -4.96 -8.48
C ILE A 93 -4.42 -5.85 -9.01
N PRO A 94 -4.56 -6.03 -10.34
CA PRO A 94 -5.53 -6.95 -10.90
C PRO A 94 -5.25 -8.39 -10.43
N ASP A 95 -6.28 -9.25 -10.49
CA ASP A 95 -6.19 -10.64 -10.04
C ASP A 95 -4.94 -11.34 -10.60
N ASN A 96 -3.97 -11.55 -9.71
CA ASN A 96 -2.68 -12.14 -10.02
C ASN A 96 -2.46 -13.34 -9.09
N ASN A 97 -2.17 -14.51 -9.69
CA ASN A 97 -1.87 -15.75 -8.97
C ASN A 97 -0.54 -15.72 -8.16
N GLN A 98 0.19 -14.61 -8.21
CA GLN A 98 1.45 -14.39 -7.48
C GLN A 98 1.27 -13.59 -6.19
N ILE A 99 0.06 -13.12 -5.86
CA ILE A 99 -0.27 -12.55 -4.54
C ILE A 99 -0.75 -13.68 -3.63
N HIS A 100 -0.09 -13.85 -2.49
CA HIS A 100 -0.30 -14.99 -1.59
C HIS A 100 -1.13 -14.63 -0.35
N GLY A 101 -1.35 -13.34 -0.09
CA GLY A 101 -2.12 -12.87 1.05
C GLY A 101 -2.38 -11.37 1.00
N ILE A 102 -3.58 -10.99 1.45
CA ILE A 102 -4.01 -9.61 1.59
C ILE A 102 -4.36 -9.39 3.05
N PHE A 103 -3.71 -8.41 3.68
CA PHE A 103 -3.90 -8.06 5.08
C PHE A 103 -4.54 -6.68 5.18
N VAL A 104 -5.82 -6.66 5.53
CA VAL A 104 -6.55 -5.41 5.78
C VAL A 104 -6.34 -5.01 7.25
N LEU A 105 -5.54 -3.96 7.48
CA LEU A 105 -5.34 -3.42 8.81
C LEU A 105 -6.51 -2.54 9.21
N ARG A 106 -6.95 -2.71 10.45
CA ARG A 106 -8.02 -1.94 11.08
C ARG A 106 -7.48 -1.19 12.29
N CYS A 107 -8.09 -0.06 12.61
CA CYS A 107 -7.73 0.73 13.78
C CYS A 107 -8.99 1.24 14.49
N ASN A 108 -8.97 1.23 15.82
CA ASN A 108 -10.00 1.92 16.59
C ASN A 108 -10.04 3.40 16.21
N GLY A 109 -11.25 3.95 16.05
CA GLY A 109 -11.48 5.30 15.55
C GLY A 109 -10.82 6.40 16.38
N ASP A 110 -10.84 6.29 17.71
CA ASP A 110 -10.22 7.29 18.60
C ASP A 110 -8.70 7.31 18.42
N LYS A 111 -8.07 6.12 18.41
CA LYS A 111 -6.62 6.00 18.14
C LYS A 111 -6.25 6.46 16.73
N LEU A 112 -7.10 6.20 15.74
CA LEU A 112 -6.86 6.64 14.38
C LEU A 112 -6.94 8.16 14.30
N ASN A 113 -7.92 8.78 14.95
CA ASN A 113 -8.09 10.23 15.01
C ASN A 113 -6.88 10.92 15.64
N GLU A 114 -6.38 10.41 16.77
CA GLU A 114 -5.14 10.89 17.40
C GLU A 114 -3.95 10.86 16.44
N ARG A 115 -3.78 9.75 15.69
CA ARG A 115 -2.71 9.61 14.70
C ARG A 115 -2.88 10.55 13.50
N LEU A 116 -4.11 10.84 13.07
CA LEU A 116 -4.35 11.70 11.92
C LEU A 116 -4.15 13.18 12.26
N LYS A 117 -4.44 13.61 13.49
CA LYS A 117 -4.19 14.98 13.97
C LYS A 117 -2.72 15.39 13.90
N THR A 118 -1.78 14.43 13.97
CA THR A 118 -0.34 14.72 13.82
C THR A 118 0.11 14.92 12.37
N ARG A 119 -0.76 14.66 11.38
CA ARG A 119 -0.43 14.70 9.94
C ARG A 119 -0.77 16.01 9.24
N ASN A 120 -1.11 17.06 9.99
CA ASN A 120 -1.49 18.39 9.46
C ASN A 120 -2.63 18.32 8.41
N TYR A 121 -3.57 17.40 8.59
CA TYR A 121 -4.77 17.32 7.77
C TYR A 121 -5.85 18.28 8.30
N SER A 122 -6.71 18.74 7.39
CA SER A 122 -7.91 19.49 7.77
C SER A 122 -8.87 18.60 8.56
N GLU A 123 -9.70 19.20 9.42
CA GLU A 123 -10.71 18.46 10.18
C GLU A 123 -11.66 17.68 9.26
N LYS A 124 -12.13 18.32 8.17
CA LYS A 124 -12.96 17.66 7.12
C LYS A 124 -12.30 16.39 6.58
N LYS A 125 -11.00 16.44 6.27
CA LYS A 125 -10.25 15.28 5.77
C LYS A 125 -10.11 14.18 6.81
N ILE A 126 -9.86 14.54 8.07
CA ILE A 126 -9.80 13.57 9.17
C ILE A 126 -11.15 12.87 9.32
N GLU A 127 -12.26 13.61 9.34
CA GLU A 127 -13.61 13.04 9.45
C GLU A 127 -13.93 12.08 8.31
N GLN A 128 -13.60 12.45 7.06
CA GLN A 128 -13.77 11.57 5.89
C GLN A 128 -13.00 10.24 6.05
N ILE A 129 -11.77 10.30 6.54
CA ILE A 129 -10.93 9.11 6.77
C ILE A 129 -11.50 8.24 7.90
N ILE A 130 -11.97 8.84 8.99
CA ILE A 130 -12.60 8.10 10.10
C ILE A 130 -13.91 7.44 9.67
N GLN A 131 -14.73 8.12 8.87
CA GLN A 131 -15.93 7.53 8.29
C GLN A 131 -15.57 6.34 7.39
N SER A 132 -14.55 6.49 6.55
CA SER A 132 -14.06 5.41 5.68
C SER A 132 -13.63 4.18 6.49
N GLU A 133 -12.89 4.34 7.59
CA GLU A 133 -12.52 3.24 8.49
C GLU A 133 -13.72 2.57 9.16
N THR A 134 -14.77 3.34 9.45
CA THR A 134 -15.98 2.83 10.12
C THR A 134 -16.79 1.94 9.18
N PHE A 135 -16.87 2.28 7.89
CA PHE A 135 -17.65 1.56 6.88
C PHE A 135 -16.83 0.54 6.07
N GLN A 136 -15.53 0.38 6.37
CA GLN A 136 -14.62 -0.52 5.68
C GLN A 136 -14.95 -2.01 5.87
#